data_AF-A0A0K8SK72-F1
#
_entry.id   AF-A0A0K8SK72-F1
#
_cell.length_a   1.000
_cell.length_b   1.000
_cell.length_c   1.000
_cell.angle_alpha   90.00
_cell.angle_beta   90.00
_cell.angle_gamma   90.00
#
_symmetry.space_group_name_H-M   'P 1'
#
loop_
_entity.id
_entity.type
_entity.pdbx_description
1 polymer ?
#
loop_
_entity_poly.entity_id
_entity_poly.type
_entity_poly.pdbx_seq_one_letter_code
_entity_poly.pdbx_strand_id
1 'polypeptide(L)'
;MWILLFRRNNLEPRVHIKRTNPQQYLSYESCHPPHTKRSIPRSLSVRGNRICGDRTDRAAFNNSLHQRLRERGYPPRVLQRRIVPAHVDHHPPQQRRSPDRVYLTTLYFPGVHRVHRLMKDLHPILMNNAQTREIFAMQPGISYRRPNNVGNILSRREGRVTSDAPGERGLHPCNRRRCQSCGLVLEDDTFSSPHNPNLYSVVGSANCTSTNCVYELLCRHCEGFYVGKATTPLHLRINNHRASVRLNSELPAGRHAFEAHQASFNDCYQVRILKCLPPSTPDPKVVESEDAHIWVLGANRPPGLNTYT
;
A
#
# COMPACT_ATOMS: atom_id res chain seq x y z
N MET A 1 -11.81 13.36 25.95
CA MET A 1 -12.07 14.75 26.36
C MET A 1 -12.68 14.67 27.75
N TRP A 2 -12.34 15.58 28.65
CA TRP A 2 -12.95 15.65 29.98
C TRP A 2 -13.77 16.93 30.06
N ILE A 3 -14.78 16.93 30.92
CA ILE A 3 -15.56 18.12 31.29
C ILE A 3 -15.41 18.33 32.79
N LEU A 4 -15.51 19.58 33.23
CA LEU A 4 -15.64 19.91 34.64
C LEU A 4 -17.11 20.05 34.96
N LEU A 5 -17.57 19.36 35.99
CA LEU A 5 -18.88 19.56 36.57
C LEU A 5 -18.70 20.36 37.85
N PHE A 6 -19.52 21.40 38.03
CA PHE A 6 -19.55 22.12 39.29
C PHE A 6 -20.48 21.39 40.25
N ARG A 7 -19.94 20.87 41.36
CA ARG A 7 -20.70 20.21 42.43
C ARG A 7 -20.19 20.68 43.78
N ARG A 8 -21.11 21.12 44.66
CA ARG A 8 -20.80 21.55 46.05
C ARG A 8 -19.62 22.53 46.16
N ASN A 9 -19.64 23.60 45.37
CA ASN A 9 -18.58 24.61 45.27
C ASN A 9 -17.20 24.14 44.76
N ASN A 10 -17.09 22.90 44.25
CA ASN A 10 -15.85 22.38 43.66
C ASN A 10 -16.05 21.99 42.18
N LEU A 11 -14.98 22.15 41.40
CA LEU A 11 -14.91 21.71 40.01
C LEU A 11 -14.37 20.28 39.96
N GLU A 12 -15.22 19.32 39.60
CA GLU A 12 -14.83 17.91 39.52
C GLU A 12 -14.71 17.46 38.06
N PRO A 13 -13.57 16.88 37.66
CA PRO A 13 -13.39 16.36 36.31
C PRO A 13 -14.18 15.05 36.12
N ARG A 14 -14.82 14.93 34.95
CA ARG A 14 -15.54 13.74 34.50
C ARG A 14 -15.23 13.42 33.04
N VAL A 15 -15.28 12.13 32.69
CA VAL A 15 -15.12 11.71 31.30
C VAL A 15 -16.31 12.18 30.46
N HIS A 16 -16.03 12.95 29.41
CA HIS A 16 -17.01 13.38 28.42
C HIS A 16 -16.81 12.65 27.09
N ILE A 17 -17.92 12.16 26.56
CA ILE A 17 -18.00 11.50 25.26
C ILE A 17 -18.72 12.45 24.31
N LYS A 18 -18.04 12.86 23.24
CA LYS A 18 -18.65 13.67 22.18
C LYS A 18 -19.79 12.90 21.54
N ARG A 19 -20.87 13.60 21.15
CA ARG A 19 -22.02 13.00 20.42
C ARG A 19 -21.60 12.25 19.15
N THR A 20 -20.55 12.71 18.47
CA THR A 20 -20.00 12.10 17.26
C THR A 20 -19.03 10.94 17.53
N ASN A 21 -18.73 10.61 18.79
CA ASN A 21 -17.86 9.50 19.13
C ASN A 21 -18.70 8.24 19.40
N PRO A 22 -18.80 7.31 18.44
CA PRO A 22 -19.54 6.07 18.64
C PRO A 22 -18.87 5.10 19.62
N GLN A 23 -17.67 5.43 20.14
CA GLN A 23 -16.88 4.59 21.05
C GLN A 23 -16.71 3.17 20.54
N GLN A 24 -16.41 3.06 19.25
CA GLN A 24 -16.18 1.79 18.58
C GLN A 24 -14.85 1.19 19.00
N TYR A 25 -14.84 0.47 20.12
CA TYR A 25 -13.67 -0.26 20.58
C TYR A 25 -13.35 -1.43 19.66
N LEU A 26 -12.07 -1.82 19.65
CA LEU A 26 -11.60 -2.94 18.85
C LEU A 26 -12.36 -4.23 19.21
N SER A 27 -12.94 -4.93 18.23
CA SER A 27 -13.64 -6.21 18.44
C SER A 27 -12.71 -7.27 19.03
N TYR A 28 -13.23 -8.12 19.93
CA TYR A 28 -12.46 -9.21 20.51
C TYR A 28 -12.06 -10.28 19.50
N GLU A 29 -12.86 -10.45 18.44
CA GLU A 29 -12.62 -11.43 17.36
C GLU A 29 -11.68 -10.91 16.29
N SER A 30 -11.37 -9.61 16.30
CA SER A 30 -10.48 -9.02 15.30
C SER A 30 -9.09 -9.67 15.29
N CYS A 31 -8.46 -9.65 14.11
CA CYS A 31 -7.11 -10.15 13.86
C CYS A 31 -6.04 -9.19 14.40
N HIS A 32 -6.00 -9.05 15.72
CA HIS A 32 -5.00 -8.27 16.46
C HIS A 32 -4.30 -9.15 17.49
N PRO A 33 -3.09 -8.78 17.92
CA PRO A 33 -2.40 -9.51 18.98
C PRO A 33 -3.29 -9.66 20.23
N PRO A 34 -3.36 -10.86 20.86
CA PRO A 34 -4.23 -11.09 21.99
C PRO A 34 -3.96 -10.16 23.18
N HIS A 35 -2.69 -9.80 23.39
CA HIS A 35 -2.29 -8.88 24.45
C HIS A 35 -2.84 -7.45 24.22
N THR A 36 -2.92 -6.98 22.97
CA THR A 36 -3.50 -5.68 22.61
C THR A 36 -4.98 -5.65 22.94
N LYS A 37 -5.73 -6.70 22.59
CA LYS A 37 -7.15 -6.80 22.94
C LYS A 37 -7.33 -6.83 24.46
N ARG A 38 -6.56 -7.66 25.17
CA ARG A 38 -6.64 -7.80 26.64
C ARG A 38 -6.19 -6.54 27.41
N SER A 39 -5.40 -5.65 26.80
CA SER A 39 -4.94 -4.41 27.47
C SER A 39 -5.98 -3.31 27.43
N ILE A 40 -6.88 -3.29 26.42
CA ILE A 40 -7.90 -2.26 26.23
C ILE A 40 -8.81 -2.04 27.45
N PRO A 41 -9.41 -3.08 28.08
CA PRO A 41 -10.28 -2.85 29.23
C PRO A 41 -9.55 -2.17 30.39
N ARG A 42 -8.31 -2.58 30.64
CA ARG A 42 -7.47 -2.01 31.70
C ARG A 42 -7.07 -0.58 31.39
N SER A 43 -6.56 -0.31 30.18
CA SER A 43 -6.09 1.04 29.82
C SER A 43 -7.22 2.07 29.84
N LEU A 44 -8.42 1.68 29.39
CA LEU A 44 -9.60 2.53 29.43
C LEU A 44 -10.12 2.76 30.84
N SER A 45 -10.21 1.72 31.69
CA SER A 45 -10.65 1.89 33.08
C SER A 45 -9.68 2.74 33.90
N VAL A 46 -8.36 2.54 33.71
CA VAL A 46 -7.33 3.37 34.38
C VAL A 46 -7.45 4.83 33.96
N ARG A 47 -7.68 5.08 32.67
CA ARG A 47 -7.93 6.44 32.17
C ARG A 47 -9.18 7.03 32.81
N GLY A 48 -10.27 6.26 32.93
CA GLY A 48 -11.49 6.69 33.61
C GLY A 48 -11.24 7.07 35.07
N ASN A 49 -10.57 6.19 35.83
CA ASN A 49 -10.25 6.42 37.24
C ASN A 49 -9.35 7.66 37.46
N ARG A 50 -8.44 7.96 36.52
CA ARG A 50 -7.60 9.17 36.59
C ARG A 50 -8.35 10.46 36.27
N ILE A 51 -9.38 10.38 35.44
CA ILE A 51 -10.14 11.57 35.00
C ILE A 51 -11.27 11.87 35.98
N CYS A 52 -11.98 10.86 36.47
CA CYS A 52 -13.12 11.07 37.35
C CYS A 52 -12.65 11.35 38.79
N GLY A 53 -12.99 12.53 39.30
CA GLY A 53 -12.72 12.91 40.70
C GLY A 53 -13.49 12.03 41.68
N ASP A 54 -14.80 11.87 41.47
CA ASP A 54 -15.70 11.15 42.36
C ASP A 54 -15.81 9.64 42.06
N ARG A 55 -16.00 8.85 43.13
CA ARG A 55 -16.15 7.39 43.07
C ARG A 55 -17.42 6.97 42.35
N THR A 56 -18.51 7.73 42.45
CA THR A 56 -19.76 7.37 41.76
C THR A 56 -19.61 7.53 40.25
N ASP A 57 -18.93 8.59 39.81
CA ASP A 57 -18.63 8.83 38.39
C ASP A 57 -17.63 7.79 37.83
N ARG A 58 -16.65 7.35 38.63
CA ARG A 58 -15.77 6.22 38.28
C ARG A 58 -16.57 4.93 38.08
N ALA A 59 -17.50 4.62 38.98
CA ALA A 59 -18.34 3.43 38.89
C ALA A 59 -19.26 3.47 37.66
N ALA A 60 -19.92 4.61 37.42
CA ALA A 60 -20.76 4.82 36.25
C ALA A 60 -19.97 4.66 34.93
N PHE A 61 -18.76 5.21 34.87
CA PHE A 61 -17.87 5.04 33.71
C PHE A 61 -17.49 3.57 33.49
N ASN A 62 -17.08 2.87 34.55
CA ASN A 62 -16.69 1.46 34.46
C ASN A 62 -17.86 0.56 34.03
N ASN A 63 -19.08 0.82 34.51
CA ASN A 63 -20.28 0.10 34.08
C ASN A 63 -20.57 0.33 32.59
N SER A 64 -20.50 1.58 32.13
CA SER A 64 -20.68 1.92 30.71
C SER A 64 -19.60 1.30 29.83
N LEU A 65 -18.34 1.31 30.29
CA LEU A 65 -17.21 0.69 29.60
C LEU A 65 -17.39 -0.83 29.50
N HIS A 66 -17.81 -1.48 30.59
CA HIS A 66 -18.05 -2.91 30.65
C HIS A 66 -19.11 -3.32 29.63
N GLN A 67 -20.25 -2.61 29.58
CA GLN A 67 -21.31 -2.89 28.61
C GLN A 67 -20.82 -2.80 27.16
N ARG A 68 -20.14 -1.71 26.79
CA ARG A 68 -19.66 -1.51 25.41
C ARG A 68 -18.61 -2.53 24.99
N LEU A 69 -17.72 -2.94 25.90
CA LEU A 69 -16.75 -3.97 25.59
C LEU A 69 -17.43 -5.34 25.48
N ARG A 70 -18.48 -5.61 26.27
CA ARG A 70 -19.29 -6.83 26.12
C ARG A 70 -19.99 -6.88 24.76
N GLU A 71 -20.57 -5.77 24.30
CA GLU A 71 -21.15 -5.62 22.95
C GLU A 71 -20.12 -5.85 21.84
N ARG A 72 -18.83 -5.60 22.11
CA ARG A 72 -17.70 -5.88 21.20
C ARG A 72 -17.15 -7.31 21.30
N GLY A 73 -17.86 -8.20 21.99
CA GLY A 73 -17.52 -9.61 22.11
C GLY A 73 -16.45 -9.94 23.16
N TYR A 74 -16.13 -9.01 24.07
CA TYR A 74 -15.14 -9.31 25.11
C TYR A 74 -15.70 -10.31 26.12
N PRO A 75 -14.99 -11.42 26.42
CA PRO A 75 -15.45 -12.40 27.39
C PRO A 75 -15.62 -11.80 28.79
N PRO A 76 -16.71 -12.12 29.53
CA PRO A 76 -16.95 -11.60 30.87
C PRO A 76 -15.77 -11.78 31.83
N ARG A 77 -15.11 -12.95 31.77
CA ARG A 77 -13.90 -13.26 32.56
C ARG A 77 -12.75 -12.28 32.31
N VAL A 78 -12.57 -11.83 31.06
CA VAL A 78 -11.53 -10.85 30.70
C VAL A 78 -11.88 -9.48 31.27
N LEU A 79 -13.14 -9.06 31.15
CA LEU A 79 -13.60 -7.77 31.66
C LEU A 79 -13.48 -7.69 33.17
N GLN A 80 -13.97 -8.70 33.89
CA GLN A 80 -13.90 -8.77 35.35
C GLN A 80 -12.46 -8.73 35.87
N ARG A 81 -11.53 -9.40 35.17
CA ARG A 81 -10.11 -9.44 35.56
C ARG A 81 -9.34 -8.17 35.20
N ARG A 82 -9.69 -7.49 34.11
CA ARG A 82 -8.87 -6.43 33.52
C ARG A 82 -9.37 -5.02 33.84
N ILE A 83 -10.66 -4.83 34.04
CA ILE A 83 -11.22 -3.55 34.45
C ILE A 83 -10.77 -3.26 35.89
N VAL A 84 -10.22 -2.08 36.09
CA VAL A 84 -9.77 -1.63 37.42
C VAL A 84 -10.98 -1.12 38.19
N PRO A 85 -11.23 -1.60 39.42
CA PRO A 85 -12.36 -1.16 40.23
C PRO A 85 -12.33 0.35 40.52
N ALA A 86 -13.50 0.95 40.75
CA ALA A 86 -13.64 2.39 40.99
C ALA A 86 -12.95 2.90 42.27
N HIS A 87 -12.75 2.02 43.25
CA HIS A 87 -12.10 2.34 44.53
C HIS A 87 -10.58 2.28 44.47
N VAL A 88 -9.99 1.80 43.37
CA VAL A 88 -8.54 1.67 43.23
C VAL A 88 -7.97 2.95 42.64
N ASP A 89 -7.12 3.62 43.41
CA ASP A 89 -6.31 4.73 42.93
C ASP A 89 -5.09 4.21 42.17
N HIS A 90 -4.97 4.61 40.90
CA HIS A 90 -3.96 4.08 40.00
C HIS A 90 -2.84 5.08 39.74
N HIS A 91 -1.71 4.88 40.42
CA HIS A 91 -0.47 5.59 40.12
C HIS A 91 0.22 5.00 38.88
N PRO A 92 0.81 5.81 37.99
CA PRO A 92 1.59 5.29 36.89
C PRO A 92 2.81 4.51 37.42
N PRO A 93 3.09 3.31 36.89
CA PRO A 93 4.33 2.62 37.24
C PRO A 93 5.54 3.44 36.79
N GLN A 94 6.65 3.38 37.55
CA GLN A 94 7.92 3.96 37.12
C GLN A 94 8.31 3.40 35.74
N GLN A 95 8.80 4.27 34.85
CA GLN A 95 9.30 3.86 33.55
C GLN A 95 10.47 2.89 33.71
N ARG A 96 10.27 1.65 33.27
CA ARG A 96 11.35 0.68 33.16
C ARG A 96 12.07 0.91 31.84
N ARG A 97 13.40 0.99 31.88
CA ARG A 97 14.23 0.98 30.66
C ARG A 97 13.94 -0.32 29.91
N SER A 98 13.62 -0.22 28.62
CA SER A 98 13.51 -1.39 27.76
C SER A 98 14.91 -1.98 27.55
N PRO A 99 15.05 -3.32 27.56
CA PRO A 99 16.31 -3.95 27.21
C PRO A 99 16.68 -3.57 25.77
N ASP A 100 17.97 -3.33 25.55
CA ASP A 100 18.52 -3.07 24.23
C ASP A 100 18.55 -4.38 23.43
N ARG A 101 17.57 -4.55 22.55
CA ARG A 101 17.41 -5.74 21.71
C ARG A 101 16.85 -5.37 20.36
N VAL A 102 17.25 -6.14 19.35
CA VAL A 102 16.75 -5.99 17.97
C VAL A 102 15.32 -6.52 17.87
N TYR A 103 14.51 -5.92 16.98
CA TYR A 103 13.15 -6.35 16.71
C TYR A 103 12.94 -6.71 15.24
N LEU A 104 12.36 -7.89 14.99
CA LEU A 104 11.76 -8.22 13.71
C LEU A 104 10.38 -7.55 13.63
N THR A 105 10.26 -6.54 12.77
CA THR A 105 9.01 -5.83 12.54
C THR A 105 8.22 -6.49 11.42
N THR A 106 7.04 -7.03 11.74
CA THR A 106 6.17 -7.71 10.76
C THR A 106 4.72 -7.27 10.90
N LEU A 107 3.84 -7.69 9.99
CA LEU A 107 2.40 -7.57 10.18
C LEU A 107 1.92 -8.65 11.15
N TYR A 108 0.87 -8.37 11.93
CA TYR A 108 0.24 -9.42 12.72
C TYR A 108 -0.61 -10.32 11.82
N PHE A 109 -0.41 -11.63 11.94
CA PHE A 109 -1.23 -12.64 11.25
C PHE A 109 -1.47 -13.86 12.17
N PRO A 110 -2.57 -14.60 11.97
CA PRO A 110 -2.80 -15.85 12.68
C PRO A 110 -1.67 -16.84 12.38
N GLY A 111 -0.96 -17.31 13.41
CA GLY A 111 0.20 -18.19 13.23
C GLY A 111 1.56 -17.55 13.51
N VAL A 112 1.62 -16.24 13.82
CA VAL A 112 2.89 -15.55 14.12
C VAL A 112 3.68 -16.16 15.30
N HIS A 113 3.03 -16.95 16.16
CA HIS A 113 3.72 -17.72 17.20
C HIS A 113 4.75 -18.72 16.63
N ARG A 114 4.56 -19.18 15.38
CA ARG A 114 5.53 -20.02 14.66
C ARG A 114 6.81 -19.25 14.35
N VAL A 115 6.68 -17.97 13.97
CA VAL A 115 7.83 -17.07 13.77
C VAL A 115 8.59 -16.87 15.07
N HIS A 116 7.88 -16.69 16.18
CA HIS A 116 8.51 -16.59 17.50
C HIS A 116 9.30 -17.86 17.87
N ARG A 117 8.74 -19.06 17.59
CA ARG A 117 9.44 -20.33 17.81
C ARG A 117 10.69 -20.42 16.92
N LEU A 118 10.54 -20.16 15.62
CA LEU A 118 11.66 -20.17 14.67
C LEU A 118 12.79 -19.22 15.09
N MET A 119 12.47 -18.00 15.52
CA MET A 119 13.47 -17.05 16.00
C MET A 119 14.20 -17.54 17.25
N LYS A 120 13.51 -18.27 18.14
CA LYS A 120 14.13 -18.88 19.31
C LYS A 120 15.11 -19.99 18.91
N ASP A 121 14.71 -20.82 17.96
CA ASP A 121 15.48 -21.98 17.52
C ASP A 121 16.72 -21.57 16.70
N LEU A 122 16.63 -20.47 15.93
CA LEU A 122 17.74 -19.92 15.14
C LEU A 122 18.68 -18.99 15.93
N HIS A 123 18.27 -18.51 17.10
CA HIS A 123 19.07 -17.58 17.89
C HIS A 123 20.47 -18.12 18.28
N PRO A 124 20.64 -19.42 18.67
CA PRO A 124 21.97 -19.98 18.93
C PRO A 124 22.90 -19.92 17.72
N ILE A 125 22.37 -20.10 16.50
CA ILE A 125 23.15 -20.02 15.27
C ILE A 125 23.69 -18.60 15.08
N LEU A 126 22.86 -17.58 15.35
CA LEU A 126 23.27 -16.17 15.30
C LEU A 126 24.32 -15.81 16.36
N MET A 127 24.34 -16.52 17.49
CA MET A 127 25.34 -16.34 18.56
C MET A 127 26.67 -17.02 18.25
N ASN A 128 26.67 -18.09 17.45
CA ASN A 128 27.89 -18.81 17.08
C ASN A 128 28.71 -18.09 15.99
N ASN A 129 28.13 -17.12 15.28
CA ASN A 129 28.84 -16.34 14.26
C ASN A 129 29.45 -15.07 14.87
N ALA A 130 30.76 -14.89 14.68
CA ALA A 130 31.54 -13.78 15.23
C ALA A 130 31.02 -12.38 14.80
N GLN A 131 30.47 -12.25 13.59
CA GLN A 131 29.97 -10.97 13.07
C GLN A 131 28.59 -10.60 13.63
N THR A 132 27.76 -11.60 13.99
CA THR A 132 26.36 -11.37 14.39
C THR A 132 26.15 -11.44 15.89
N ARG A 133 27.11 -11.98 16.65
CA ARG A 133 27.02 -12.16 18.11
C ARG A 133 26.77 -10.87 18.88
N GLU A 134 27.45 -9.78 18.51
CA GLU A 134 27.29 -8.48 19.19
C GLU A 134 25.90 -7.88 18.93
N ILE A 135 25.44 -7.93 17.68
CA ILE A 135 24.15 -7.36 17.25
C ILE A 135 22.98 -8.09 17.92
N PHE A 136 23.07 -9.42 18.02
CA PHE A 136 21.99 -10.25 18.54
C PHE A 136 22.23 -10.74 19.96
N ALA A 137 23.00 -10.03 20.80
CA ALA A 137 23.35 -10.46 22.16
C ALA A 137 22.12 -10.89 23.02
N MET A 138 20.94 -10.38 22.68
CA MET A 138 19.65 -10.86 23.19
C MET A 138 18.80 -11.46 22.06
N GLN A 139 17.95 -12.43 22.41
CA GLN A 139 16.96 -12.96 21.48
C GLN A 139 16.12 -11.81 20.86
N PRO A 140 16.08 -11.68 19.52
CA PRO A 140 15.37 -10.59 18.91
C PRO A 140 13.87 -10.68 19.20
N GLY A 141 13.27 -9.53 19.51
CA GLY A 141 11.84 -9.41 19.75
C GLY A 141 11.04 -9.42 18.46
N ILE A 142 9.74 -9.69 18.55
CA ILE A 142 8.81 -9.47 17.43
C ILE A 142 7.97 -8.24 17.74
N SER A 143 7.97 -7.29 16.81
CA SER A 143 7.09 -6.12 16.85
C SER A 143 6.11 -6.18 15.67
N TYR A 144 4.94 -5.57 15.86
CA TYR A 144 3.88 -5.55 14.86
C TYR A 144 3.70 -4.13 14.31
N ARG A 145 3.82 -3.97 13.00
CA ARG A 145 3.46 -2.72 12.31
C ARG A 145 1.96 -2.70 12.01
N ARG A 146 1.38 -1.50 11.96
CA ARG A 146 -0.02 -1.31 11.56
C ARG A 146 -0.18 -1.68 10.07
N PRO A 147 -1.21 -2.45 9.69
CA PRO A 147 -1.52 -2.66 8.28
C PRO A 147 -1.94 -1.35 7.60
N ASN A 148 -1.78 -1.30 6.27
CA ASN A 148 -2.28 -0.17 5.50
C ASN A 148 -3.80 -0.11 5.61
N ASN A 149 -4.31 1.05 6.04
CA ASN A 149 -5.74 1.30 6.04
C ASN A 149 -6.17 1.83 4.66
N VAL A 150 -7.47 1.83 4.35
CA VAL A 150 -8.00 2.33 3.07
C VAL A 150 -7.49 3.75 2.78
N GLY A 151 -7.44 4.62 3.79
CA GLY A 151 -6.81 5.92 3.68
C GLY A 151 -5.35 5.84 3.23
N ASN A 152 -4.51 4.99 3.82
CA ASN A 152 -3.12 4.80 3.37
C ASN A 152 -3.03 4.26 1.94
N ILE A 153 -3.96 3.39 1.53
CA ILE A 153 -3.99 2.77 0.20
C ILE A 153 -4.39 3.82 -0.85
N LEU A 154 -5.42 4.62 -0.55
CA LEU A 154 -5.99 5.60 -1.47
C LEU A 154 -5.24 6.94 -1.45
N SER A 155 -4.72 7.35 -0.31
CA SER A 155 -3.91 8.56 -0.19
C SER A 155 -2.52 8.24 -0.72
N ARG A 156 -2.24 8.62 -1.96
CA ARG A 156 -0.87 8.64 -2.50
C ARG A 156 -0.05 9.62 -1.67
N ARG A 157 0.63 9.11 -0.63
CA ARG A 157 1.79 9.76 0.00
C ARG A 157 3.08 9.31 -0.70
N GLU A 158 3.03 9.07 -2.00
CA GLU A 158 4.23 9.31 -2.78
C GLU A 158 4.47 10.80 -2.60
N GLY A 159 5.61 11.17 -2.01
CA GLY A 159 6.02 12.55 -1.95
C GLY A 159 5.78 13.12 -3.34
N ARG A 160 5.02 14.21 -3.43
CA ARG A 160 4.97 14.98 -4.67
C ARG A 160 6.44 15.24 -4.97
N VAL A 161 7.01 14.48 -5.91
CA VAL A 161 8.16 14.94 -6.64
C VAL A 161 7.56 16.11 -7.38
N THR A 162 7.67 17.29 -6.77
CA THR A 162 7.54 18.55 -7.45
C THR A 162 8.72 18.60 -8.40
N SER A 163 8.68 17.79 -9.46
CA SER A 163 9.37 18.14 -10.69
C SER A 163 8.50 19.21 -11.31
N ASP A 164 8.84 20.45 -10.93
CA ASP A 164 9.01 21.59 -11.82
C ASP A 164 8.09 21.67 -13.05
N ALA A 165 7.28 22.73 -13.06
CA ALA A 165 6.53 23.27 -14.21
C ALA A 165 5.49 22.34 -14.87
N PRO A 166 4.46 22.90 -15.55
CA PRO A 166 3.65 22.14 -16.50
C PRO A 166 4.52 21.82 -17.72
N GLY A 167 5.43 20.86 -17.59
CA GLY A 167 6.13 20.28 -18.73
C GLY A 167 5.13 19.55 -19.63
N GLU A 168 5.41 19.53 -20.93
CA GLU A 168 4.65 18.79 -21.94
C GLU A 168 4.53 17.32 -21.50
N ARG A 169 3.29 16.83 -21.36
CA ARG A 169 3.00 15.43 -21.04
C ARG A 169 2.76 14.67 -22.33
N GLY A 170 3.08 13.39 -22.34
CA GLY A 170 2.88 12.56 -23.51
C GLY A 170 4.19 12.09 -24.14
N LEU A 171 4.05 11.49 -25.31
CA LEU A 171 5.14 11.03 -26.13
C LEU A 171 5.32 12.00 -27.29
N HIS A 172 6.55 12.46 -27.49
CA HIS A 172 6.90 13.38 -28.56
C HIS A 172 7.93 12.76 -29.52
N PRO A 173 7.93 13.13 -30.81
CA PRO A 173 8.96 12.71 -31.74
C PRO A 173 10.33 13.24 -31.29
N CYS A 174 11.37 12.40 -31.33
CA CYS A 174 12.73 12.85 -30.99
C CYS A 174 13.42 13.66 -32.10
N ASN A 175 12.76 13.83 -33.26
CA ASN A 175 13.21 14.60 -34.42
C ASN A 175 14.61 14.23 -34.96
N ARG A 176 15.14 13.05 -34.64
CA ARG A 176 16.38 12.53 -35.26
C ARG A 176 16.08 12.05 -36.68
N ARG A 177 16.91 12.46 -37.66
CA ARG A 177 16.73 12.17 -39.11
C ARG A 177 16.47 10.70 -39.48
N ARG A 178 16.96 9.73 -38.68
CA ARG A 178 16.82 8.28 -38.95
C ARG A 178 15.91 7.56 -37.96
N CYS A 179 15.20 8.26 -37.08
CA CYS A 179 14.32 7.60 -36.13
C CYS A 179 13.01 7.18 -36.80
N GLN A 180 12.87 5.88 -37.08
CA GLN A 180 11.65 5.33 -37.66
C GLN A 180 10.46 5.36 -36.69
N SER A 181 10.68 5.52 -35.38
CA SER A 181 9.61 5.54 -34.39
C SER A 181 8.87 6.87 -34.32
N CYS A 182 9.48 7.99 -34.73
CA CYS A 182 8.84 9.31 -34.72
C CYS A 182 7.52 9.34 -35.51
N GLY A 183 7.47 8.69 -36.68
CA GLY A 183 6.27 8.65 -37.53
C GLY A 183 5.12 7.79 -36.97
N LEU A 184 5.34 7.10 -35.85
CA LEU A 184 4.31 6.30 -35.19
C LEU A 184 3.79 6.94 -33.90
N VAL A 185 4.40 8.05 -33.46
CA VAL A 185 4.06 8.69 -32.18
C VAL A 185 2.65 9.28 -32.25
N LEU A 186 1.85 8.98 -31.24
CA LEU A 186 0.63 9.69 -30.89
C LEU A 186 0.94 10.62 -29.72
N GLU A 187 0.78 11.93 -29.95
CA GLU A 187 1.05 12.99 -28.98
C GLU A 187 -0.18 13.27 -28.10
N ASP A 188 -0.73 12.23 -27.48
CA ASP A 188 -1.85 12.34 -26.55
C ASP A 188 -1.35 12.52 -25.12
N ASP A 189 -2.03 13.38 -24.35
CA ASP A 189 -1.78 13.58 -22.92
C ASP A 189 -2.73 12.76 -22.03
N THR A 190 -3.67 12.04 -22.66
CA THR A 190 -4.68 11.21 -22.02
C THR A 190 -4.89 9.90 -22.77
N PHE A 191 -5.41 8.88 -22.08
CA PHE A 191 -5.70 7.58 -22.66
C PHE A 191 -6.91 6.93 -22.00
N SER A 192 -7.56 6.03 -22.74
CA SER A 192 -8.65 5.17 -22.30
C SER A 192 -8.58 3.84 -23.05
N SER A 193 -9.44 2.88 -22.68
CA SER A 193 -9.53 1.58 -23.36
C SER A 193 -10.98 1.20 -23.65
N PRO A 194 -11.23 0.31 -24.63
CA PRO A 194 -12.58 -0.23 -24.89
C PRO A 194 -13.21 -0.90 -23.65
N HIS A 195 -12.38 -1.49 -22.80
CA HIS A 195 -12.80 -2.15 -21.55
C HIS A 195 -13.11 -1.19 -20.40
N ASN A 196 -12.53 0.00 -20.45
CA ASN A 196 -12.58 0.96 -19.38
C ASN A 196 -12.54 2.36 -20.00
N PRO A 197 -13.72 2.94 -20.28
CA PRO A 197 -13.84 4.23 -20.97
C PRO A 197 -13.49 5.42 -20.05
N ASN A 198 -13.04 5.18 -18.82
CA ASN A 198 -12.52 6.23 -17.97
C ASN A 198 -11.27 6.86 -18.61
N LEU A 199 -11.21 8.20 -18.58
CA LEU A 199 -10.09 8.96 -19.10
C LEU A 199 -8.99 9.07 -18.05
N TYR A 200 -7.78 8.65 -18.41
CA TYR A 200 -6.59 8.72 -17.58
C TYR A 200 -5.59 9.70 -18.17
N SER A 201 -4.93 10.50 -17.34
CA SER A 201 -3.84 11.37 -17.79
C SER A 201 -2.51 10.62 -17.83
N VAL A 202 -1.73 10.89 -18.87
CA VAL A 202 -0.35 10.42 -18.99
C VAL A 202 0.52 11.01 -17.88
N VAL A 203 1.39 10.17 -17.33
CA VAL A 203 2.31 10.57 -16.27
C VAL A 203 3.73 10.66 -16.81
N GLY A 204 4.23 11.89 -16.93
CA GLY A 204 5.58 12.19 -17.42
C GLY A 204 5.63 12.62 -18.88
N SER A 205 6.82 13.01 -19.31
CA SER A 205 7.15 13.36 -20.70
C SER A 205 8.14 12.33 -21.24
N ALA A 206 7.94 11.89 -22.48
CA ALA A 206 8.83 10.97 -23.14
C ALA A 206 9.06 11.37 -24.59
N ASN A 207 10.19 10.93 -25.16
CA ASN A 207 10.39 10.90 -26.59
C ASN A 207 10.93 9.52 -27.00
N CYS A 208 11.21 9.31 -28.28
CA CYS A 208 11.68 8.01 -28.78
C CYS A 208 13.01 7.52 -28.13
N THR A 209 13.74 8.37 -27.41
CA THR A 209 15.01 8.05 -26.76
C THR A 209 14.89 7.85 -25.25
N SER A 210 13.72 8.12 -24.67
CA SER A 210 13.44 7.92 -23.25
C SER A 210 13.52 6.45 -22.85
N THR A 211 14.02 6.19 -21.66
CA THR A 211 14.06 4.88 -20.98
C THR A 211 12.94 4.78 -19.95
N ASN A 212 12.76 3.61 -19.35
CA ASN A 212 11.78 3.34 -18.29
C ASN A 212 10.35 3.80 -18.64
N CYS A 213 9.94 3.48 -19.87
CA CYS A 213 8.68 3.87 -20.48
C CYS A 213 7.68 2.71 -20.43
N VAL A 214 6.46 2.96 -19.95
CA VAL A 214 5.30 2.10 -20.18
C VAL A 214 4.49 2.72 -21.32
N TYR A 215 4.32 1.98 -22.40
CA TYR A 215 3.73 2.44 -23.65
C TYR A 215 2.56 1.55 -24.06
N GLU A 216 1.77 2.07 -24.99
CA GLU A 216 0.68 1.35 -25.62
C GLU A 216 0.83 1.39 -27.13
N LEU A 217 0.60 0.25 -27.78
CA LEU A 217 0.45 0.12 -29.21
C LEU A 217 -1.03 0.07 -29.54
N LEU A 218 -1.47 0.94 -30.43
CA LEU A 218 -2.85 0.99 -30.91
C LEU A 218 -2.89 0.53 -32.36
N CYS A 219 -3.72 -0.47 -32.65
CA CYS A 219 -3.96 -0.89 -34.02
C CYS A 219 -4.75 0.20 -34.77
N ARG A 220 -4.35 0.47 -36.02
CA ARG A 220 -5.05 1.42 -36.91
C ARG A 220 -6.23 0.79 -37.67
N HIS A 221 -6.31 -0.55 -37.68
CA HIS A 221 -7.27 -1.31 -38.48
C HIS A 221 -8.40 -1.92 -37.65
N CYS A 222 -8.26 -2.01 -36.32
CA CYS A 222 -9.28 -2.49 -35.39
C CYS A 222 -9.07 -1.90 -33.99
N GLU A 223 -9.92 -2.24 -33.02
CA GLU A 223 -9.80 -1.81 -31.62
C GLU A 223 -8.68 -2.53 -30.83
N GLY A 224 -7.78 -3.21 -31.53
CA GLY A 224 -6.72 -4.02 -30.93
C GLY A 224 -5.65 -3.15 -30.29
N PHE A 225 -5.25 -3.46 -29.05
CA PHE A 225 -4.21 -2.70 -28.37
C PHE A 225 -3.30 -3.57 -27.50
N TYR A 226 -2.04 -3.16 -27.35
CA TYR A 226 -1.03 -3.86 -26.57
C TYR A 226 -0.32 -2.91 -25.62
N VAL A 227 -0.20 -3.29 -24.35
CA VAL A 227 0.57 -2.53 -23.35
C VAL A 227 1.93 -3.20 -23.16
N GLY A 228 2.99 -2.41 -23.15
CA GLY A 228 4.34 -2.92 -22.94
C GLY A 228 5.24 -1.97 -22.17
N LYS A 229 6.38 -2.48 -21.71
CA LYS A 229 7.47 -1.68 -21.15
C LYS A 229 8.73 -1.62 -22.01
N ALA A 230 9.49 -0.55 -21.83
CA ALA A 230 10.83 -0.34 -22.35
C ALA A 230 11.74 0.19 -21.24
N THR A 231 12.59 -0.68 -20.67
CA THR A 231 13.68 -0.25 -19.76
C THR A 231 14.83 0.37 -20.56
N THR A 232 15.06 -0.12 -21.78
CA THR A 232 15.94 0.50 -22.79
C THR A 232 15.25 1.70 -23.49
N PRO A 233 15.98 2.51 -24.28
CA PRO A 233 15.37 3.56 -25.10
C PRO A 233 14.18 3.05 -25.93
N LEU A 234 13.06 3.78 -25.90
CA LEU A 234 11.79 3.34 -26.49
C LEU A 234 11.91 2.92 -27.97
N HIS A 235 12.65 3.68 -28.79
CA HIS A 235 12.83 3.34 -30.21
C HIS A 235 13.46 1.96 -30.43
N LEU A 236 14.33 1.48 -29.53
CA LEU A 236 14.89 0.14 -29.63
C LEU A 236 13.81 -0.91 -29.38
N ARG A 237 12.93 -0.68 -28.40
CA ARG A 237 11.81 -1.59 -28.11
C ARG A 237 10.81 -1.64 -29.27
N ILE A 238 10.54 -0.50 -29.91
CA ILE A 238 9.70 -0.44 -31.12
C ILE A 238 10.38 -1.15 -32.30
N ASN A 239 11.70 -1.04 -32.46
CA ASN A 239 12.43 -1.80 -33.47
C ASN A 239 12.35 -3.31 -33.24
N ASN A 240 12.38 -3.76 -31.98
CA ASN A 240 12.18 -5.18 -31.66
C ASN A 240 10.79 -5.66 -32.08
N HIS A 241 9.75 -4.84 -31.90
CA HIS A 241 8.40 -5.15 -32.38
C HIS A 241 8.32 -5.17 -33.92
N ARG A 242 9.00 -4.25 -34.62
CA ARG A 242 9.14 -4.30 -36.10
C ARG A 242 9.78 -5.60 -36.57
N ALA A 243 10.89 -5.96 -35.95
CA ALA A 243 11.60 -7.19 -36.27
C ALA A 243 10.71 -8.42 -36.00
N SER A 244 9.95 -8.42 -34.91
CA SER A 244 8.98 -9.46 -34.59
C SER A 244 7.93 -9.67 -35.69
N VAL A 245 7.32 -8.60 -36.21
CA VAL A 245 6.34 -8.71 -37.32
C VAL A 245 7.03 -9.27 -38.56
N ARG A 246 8.21 -8.75 -38.92
CA ARG A 246 8.95 -9.19 -40.11
C ARG A 246 9.40 -10.66 -40.04
N LEU A 247 9.79 -11.11 -38.86
CA LEU A 247 10.27 -12.48 -38.61
C LEU A 247 9.15 -13.45 -38.23
N ASN A 248 7.89 -13.00 -38.23
CA ASN A 248 6.72 -13.75 -37.79
C ASN A 248 6.91 -14.41 -36.41
N SER A 249 7.36 -13.61 -35.44
CA SER A 249 7.57 -14.09 -34.07
C SER A 249 6.27 -14.15 -33.27
N GLU A 250 6.21 -15.05 -32.29
CA GLU A 250 5.05 -15.33 -31.44
C GLU A 250 4.67 -14.19 -30.45
N LEU A 251 5.30 -13.01 -30.55
CA LEU A 251 4.90 -11.88 -29.71
C LEU A 251 3.46 -11.45 -30.06
N PRO A 252 2.61 -11.10 -29.07
CA PRO A 252 1.19 -10.90 -29.35
C PRO A 252 0.89 -9.78 -30.37
N ALA A 253 1.61 -8.66 -30.28
CA ALA A 253 1.49 -7.57 -31.26
C ALA A 253 2.00 -8.00 -32.66
N GLY A 254 3.01 -8.88 -32.71
CA GLY A 254 3.53 -9.46 -33.95
C GLY A 254 2.49 -10.34 -34.63
N ARG A 255 1.96 -11.30 -33.87
CA ARG A 255 0.92 -12.24 -34.31
C ARG A 255 -0.31 -11.51 -34.82
N HIS A 256 -0.80 -10.51 -34.08
CA HIS A 256 -1.96 -9.72 -34.50
C HIS A 256 -1.77 -9.03 -35.86
N ALA A 257 -0.64 -8.35 -36.07
CA ALA A 257 -0.39 -7.66 -37.34
C ALA A 257 -0.31 -8.63 -38.53
N PHE A 258 0.26 -9.81 -38.32
CA PHE A 258 0.38 -10.84 -39.35
C PHE A 258 -0.97 -11.54 -39.64
N GLU A 259 -1.62 -12.08 -38.62
CA GLU A 259 -2.82 -12.92 -38.76
C GLU A 259 -4.08 -12.10 -39.09
N ALA A 260 -4.26 -10.94 -38.45
CA ALA A 260 -5.49 -10.16 -38.59
C ALA A 260 -5.46 -9.18 -39.78
N HIS A 261 -4.27 -8.66 -40.14
CA HIS A 261 -4.16 -7.55 -41.08
C HIS A 261 -3.16 -7.76 -42.22
N GLN A 262 -2.26 -8.75 -42.12
CA GLN A 262 -1.15 -8.97 -43.07
C GLN A 262 -0.36 -7.67 -43.37
N ALA A 263 -0.20 -6.83 -42.35
CA ALA A 263 0.36 -5.48 -42.46
C ALA A 263 1.74 -5.38 -41.79
N SER A 264 2.56 -4.43 -42.24
CA SER A 264 3.81 -4.13 -41.55
C SER A 264 3.54 -3.50 -40.17
N PHE A 265 4.51 -3.55 -39.26
CA PHE A 265 4.37 -2.93 -37.94
C PHE A 265 4.01 -1.43 -38.02
N ASN A 266 4.62 -0.70 -38.97
CA ASN A 266 4.43 0.74 -39.09
C ASN A 266 3.04 1.10 -39.65
N ASP A 267 2.47 0.23 -40.47
CA ASP A 267 1.13 0.43 -41.02
C ASP A 267 0.06 0.03 -40.00
N CYS A 268 0.34 -1.02 -39.23
CA CYS A 268 -0.58 -1.56 -38.26
C CYS A 268 -0.68 -0.72 -36.98
N TYR A 269 0.43 -0.15 -36.47
CA TYR A 269 0.45 0.41 -35.12
C TYR A 269 0.86 1.88 -35.01
N GLN A 270 0.18 2.57 -34.09
CA GLN A 270 0.64 3.80 -33.46
C GLN A 270 1.13 3.53 -32.03
N VAL A 271 1.98 4.42 -31.53
CA VAL A 271 2.60 4.31 -30.20
C VAL A 271 2.25 5.53 -29.37
N ARG A 272 1.70 5.33 -28.18
CA ARG A 272 1.55 6.36 -27.15
C ARG A 272 2.25 5.95 -25.87
N ILE A 273 2.60 6.92 -25.02
CA ILE A 273 3.14 6.64 -23.68
C ILE A 273 2.01 6.68 -22.66
N LEU A 274 1.99 5.74 -21.72
CA LEU A 274 1.08 5.74 -20.57
C LEU A 274 1.76 6.39 -19.36
N LYS A 275 3.02 6.02 -19.14
CA LYS A 275 3.83 6.52 -18.03
C LYS A 275 5.32 6.45 -18.35
N CYS A 276 6.03 7.54 -18.08
CA CYS A 276 7.49 7.61 -18.15
C CYS A 276 8.05 7.75 -16.74
N LEU A 277 8.85 6.78 -16.29
CA LEU A 277 9.46 6.76 -14.96
C LEU A 277 10.86 7.39 -15.01
N PRO A 278 11.37 7.97 -13.91
CA PRO A 278 12.72 8.52 -13.86
C PRO A 278 13.79 7.51 -14.29
N PRO A 279 14.91 7.94 -14.94
CA PRO A 279 15.97 7.02 -15.37
C PRO A 279 16.61 6.21 -14.25
N SER A 280 16.59 6.70 -13.00
CA SER A 280 17.09 6.01 -11.81
C SER A 280 16.15 4.92 -11.26
N THR A 281 14.98 4.73 -11.87
CA THR A 281 13.98 3.75 -11.43
C THR A 281 14.47 2.32 -11.68
N PRO A 282 14.47 1.44 -10.66
CA PRO A 282 14.82 0.03 -10.84
C PRO A 282 13.79 -0.73 -11.70
N ASP A 283 14.27 -1.68 -12.51
CA ASP A 283 13.45 -2.52 -13.40
C ASP A 283 12.18 -3.13 -12.77
N PRO A 284 12.19 -3.65 -11.53
CA PRO A 284 10.98 -4.21 -10.91
C PRO A 284 9.83 -3.21 -10.80
N LYS A 285 10.11 -1.91 -10.63
CA LYS A 285 9.07 -0.88 -10.58
C LYS A 285 8.49 -0.56 -11.96
N VAL A 286 9.29 -0.73 -13.01
CA VAL A 286 8.81 -0.58 -14.39
C VAL A 286 7.88 -1.75 -14.74
N VAL A 287 8.22 -2.97 -14.31
CA VAL A 287 7.36 -4.17 -14.44
C VAL A 287 6.06 -3.98 -13.68
N GLU A 288 6.12 -3.60 -12.41
CA GLU A 288 4.92 -3.33 -11.59
C GLU A 288 4.02 -2.28 -12.24
N SER A 289 4.62 -1.26 -12.86
CA SER A 289 3.88 -0.25 -13.60
C SER A 289 3.25 -0.80 -14.89
N GLU A 290 3.92 -1.66 -15.64
CA GLU A 290 3.36 -2.34 -16.83
C GLU A 290 2.15 -3.20 -16.44
N ASP A 291 2.30 -4.07 -15.44
CA ASP A 291 1.25 -4.96 -14.94
C ASP A 291 0.01 -4.18 -14.48
N ALA A 292 0.23 -3.06 -13.78
CA ALA A 292 -0.85 -2.18 -13.35
C ALA A 292 -1.63 -1.60 -14.55
N HIS A 293 -0.95 -1.17 -15.62
CA HIS A 293 -1.64 -0.62 -16.80
C HIS A 293 -2.33 -1.72 -17.64
N ILE A 294 -1.72 -2.90 -17.77
CA ILE A 294 -2.36 -4.07 -18.37
C ILE A 294 -3.69 -4.37 -17.67
N TRP A 295 -3.68 -4.37 -16.33
CA TRP A 295 -4.88 -4.64 -15.53
C TRP A 295 -5.93 -3.53 -15.65
N VAL A 296 -5.52 -2.26 -15.50
CA VAL A 296 -6.44 -1.10 -15.55
C VAL A 296 -7.13 -0.97 -16.91
N LEU A 297 -6.40 -1.21 -18.00
CA LEU A 297 -6.92 -1.13 -19.37
C LEU A 297 -7.56 -2.44 -19.85
N GLY A 298 -7.42 -3.52 -19.08
CA GLY A 298 -7.90 -4.85 -19.50
C GLY A 298 -7.20 -5.33 -20.78
N ALA A 299 -5.91 -5.04 -20.94
CA ALA A 299 -5.15 -5.38 -22.16
C ALA A 299 -4.98 -6.90 -22.36
N ASN A 300 -5.29 -7.71 -21.35
CA ASN A 300 -5.20 -9.17 -21.34
C ASN A 300 -6.46 -9.90 -21.84
N ARG A 301 -7.47 -9.17 -22.29
CA ARG A 301 -8.72 -9.70 -22.82
C ARG A 301 -9.10 -8.97 -24.10
N PRO A 302 -9.70 -9.66 -25.11
CA PRO A 302 -10.07 -9.03 -26.38
C PRO A 302 -10.90 -7.76 -26.17
N PRO A 303 -10.60 -6.64 -26.86
CA PRO A 303 -9.65 -6.53 -27.98
C PRO A 303 -8.18 -6.31 -27.57
N GLY A 304 -7.87 -6.32 -26.27
CA GLY A 304 -6.49 -6.29 -25.78
C GLY A 304 -5.69 -7.53 -26.22
N LEU A 305 -4.43 -7.30 -26.58
CA LEU A 305 -3.54 -8.29 -27.19
C LEU A 305 -2.58 -8.95 -26.19
N ASN A 306 -2.44 -8.46 -24.96
CA ASN A 306 -1.51 -9.03 -24.00
C ASN A 306 -1.90 -10.46 -23.62
N THR A 307 -0.93 -11.36 -23.54
CA THR A 307 -1.12 -12.71 -23.02
C THR A 307 -0.68 -12.78 -21.56
N TYR A 308 -1.31 -13.65 -20.77
CA TYR A 308 -0.80 -13.97 -19.44
C TYR A 308 0.56 -14.67 -19.61
N THR A 309 1.61 -14.10 -19.03
CA THR A 309 2.88 -14.78 -18.78
C THR A 309 2.85 -15.45 -17.43
#